data_AF-A0A1W6YXI6-F1
#
_entry.id   AF-A0A1W6YXI6-F1
#
_cell.length_a   1.000
_cell.length_b   1.000
_cell.length_c   1.000
_cell.angle_alpha   90.00
_cell.angle_beta   90.00
_cell.angle_gamma   90.00
#
_symmetry.space_group_name_H-M   'P 1'
#
loop_
_entity.id
_entity.type
_entity.pdbx_description
1 polymer ?
#
loop_
_entity_poly.entity_id
_entity_poly.type
_entity_poly.pdbx_seq_one_letter_code
_entity_poly.pdbx_strand_id
1 'polypeptide(L)'
;MIDERKGGRKPRGFAAMDPELLRGIAAQGGRAAHAMGKAHRFDSQEAKLAAAKRHATKSAKPHAEAGAHADRAETADAAPSETTPAGAESKS
;
A
#
# COMPACT_ATOMS: atom_id res chain seq x y z
N MET A 1 -24.91 -38.34 11.42
CA MET A 1 -23.44 -38.28 11.53
C MET A 1 -22.90 -37.28 10.52
N ILE A 2 -22.96 -35.99 10.85
CA ILE A 2 -22.37 -34.92 10.02
C ILE A 2 -21.84 -33.89 11.01
N ASP A 3 -20.56 -33.98 11.41
CA ASP A 3 -19.73 -32.83 11.80
C ASP A 3 -18.31 -33.23 12.24
N GLU A 4 -17.46 -33.68 11.30
CA GLU A 4 -16.04 -33.91 11.62
C GLU A 4 -15.09 -33.73 10.41
N ARG A 5 -15.34 -32.70 9.60
CA ARG A 5 -14.38 -32.25 8.57
C ARG A 5 -13.75 -30.90 8.90
N LYS A 6 -13.50 -30.64 10.19
CA LYS A 6 -12.66 -29.52 10.65
C LYS A 6 -11.17 -29.92 10.66
N GLY A 7 -10.74 -30.67 9.65
CA GLY A 7 -9.33 -30.79 9.32
C GLY A 7 -8.95 -29.62 8.42
N GLY A 8 -8.25 -28.63 8.98
CA GLY A 8 -7.82 -27.44 8.24
C GLY A 8 -7.19 -27.82 6.91
N ARG A 9 -7.76 -27.33 5.81
CA ARG A 9 -7.24 -27.62 4.47
C ARG A 9 -5.80 -27.09 4.40
N LYS A 10 -4.86 -27.95 3.96
CA LYS A 10 -3.48 -27.54 3.71
C LYS A 10 -3.48 -26.31 2.79
N PRO A 11 -2.61 -25.31 3.04
CA PRO A 11 -2.49 -24.15 2.16
C PRO A 11 -2.13 -24.62 0.74
N ARG A 12 -2.64 -23.93 -0.28
CA ARG A 12 -2.39 -24.23 -1.70
C ARG A 12 -2.22 -22.93 -2.48
N GLY A 13 -1.58 -23.03 -3.65
CA GLY A 13 -1.32 -21.87 -4.51
C GLY A 13 -0.44 -20.84 -3.80
N PHE A 14 -0.77 -19.55 -3.94
CA PHE A 14 -0.03 -18.44 -3.31
C PHE A 14 0.04 -18.55 -1.78
N ALA A 15 -0.96 -19.15 -1.13
CA ALA A 15 -0.96 -19.32 0.33
C ALA A 15 0.03 -20.39 0.81
N ALA A 16 0.51 -21.26 -0.07
CA ALA A 16 1.54 -22.27 0.25
C ALA A 16 2.95 -21.81 -0.15
N MET A 17 3.08 -20.63 -0.75
CA MET A 17 4.34 -20.10 -1.25
C MET A 17 5.11 -19.39 -0.14
N ASP A 18 6.42 -19.23 -0.34
CA ASP A 18 7.26 -18.42 0.54
C ASP A 18 6.82 -16.93 0.50
N PRO A 19 6.75 -16.23 1.65
CA PRO A 19 6.31 -14.83 1.70
C PRO A 19 7.21 -13.86 0.91
N GLU A 20 8.52 -14.08 0.86
CA GLU A 20 9.43 -13.20 0.12
C GLU A 20 9.22 -13.35 -1.39
N LEU A 21 9.00 -14.59 -1.84
CA LEU A 21 8.64 -14.86 -3.22
C LEU A 21 7.28 -14.24 -3.59
N LEU A 22 6.27 -14.35 -2.71
CA LEU A 22 4.97 -13.74 -2.90
C LEU A 22 5.08 -12.21 -3.03
N ARG A 23 5.88 -11.58 -2.16
CA ARG A 23 6.17 -10.15 -2.21
C ARG A 23 6.87 -9.75 -3.51
N GLY A 24 7.82 -10.54 -3.97
CA GLY A 24 8.50 -10.34 -5.25
C GLY A 24 7.52 -10.35 -6.44
N ILE A 25 6.64 -11.35 -6.50
CA ILE A 25 5.62 -11.48 -7.54
C ILE A 25 4.63 -10.31 -7.49
N ALA A 26 4.14 -9.97 -6.30
CA ALA A 26 3.23 -8.83 -6.11
C ALA A 26 3.87 -7.52 -6.55
N ALA A 27 5.13 -7.28 -6.16
CA ALA A 27 5.87 -6.09 -6.53
C ALA A 27 6.12 -6.02 -8.05
N GLN A 28 6.46 -7.14 -8.69
CA GLN A 28 6.62 -7.20 -10.14
C GLN A 28 5.31 -6.96 -10.88
N GLY A 29 4.21 -7.56 -10.42
CA GLY A 29 2.88 -7.34 -11.00
C GLY A 29 2.44 -5.89 -10.90
N GLY A 30 2.66 -5.24 -9.75
CA GLY A 30 2.39 -3.81 -9.56
C GLY A 30 3.21 -2.93 -10.51
N ARG A 31 4.53 -3.15 -10.61
CA ARG A 31 5.41 -2.41 -11.53
C ARG A 31 4.98 -2.60 -12.99
N ALA A 32 4.65 -3.83 -13.38
CA ALA A 32 4.18 -4.13 -14.73
C ALA A 32 2.87 -3.40 -15.05
N ALA A 33 1.90 -3.38 -14.13
CA ALA A 33 0.64 -2.67 -14.33
C ALA A 33 0.82 -1.16 -14.53
N HIS A 34 1.75 -0.54 -13.80
CA HIS A 34 2.13 0.85 -14.01
C HIS A 34 2.84 1.07 -15.35
N ALA A 35 3.80 0.22 -15.71
CA ALA A 35 4.50 0.30 -16.98
C ALA A 35 3.57 0.13 -18.19
N MET A 36 2.58 -0.77 -18.07
CA MET A 36 1.55 -1.01 -19.09
C MET A 36 0.46 0.07 -19.12
N GLY A 37 0.49 1.05 -18.22
CA GLY A 37 -0.55 2.10 -18.14
C GLY A 37 -1.93 1.58 -17.73
N LYS A 38 -2.02 0.38 -17.17
CA LYS A 38 -3.29 -0.17 -16.65
C LYS A 38 -3.62 0.40 -15.27
N ALA A 39 -2.60 0.77 -14.49
CA ALA A 39 -2.77 1.40 -13.19
C ALA A 39 -2.95 2.92 -13.29
N HIS A 40 -3.69 3.51 -12.34
CA HIS A 40 -3.76 4.96 -12.18
C HIS A 40 -2.39 5.53 -11.85
N ARG A 41 -2.05 6.67 -12.46
CA ARG A 41 -0.82 7.41 -12.15
C ARG A 41 -1.12 8.38 -11.03
N PHE A 42 -0.24 8.43 -10.03
CA PHE A 42 -0.37 9.37 -8.93
C PHE A 42 0.10 10.76 -9.38
N ASP A 43 -0.85 11.66 -9.61
CA ASP A 43 -0.58 13.08 -9.82
C ASP A 43 -0.96 13.89 -8.57
N SER A 44 -0.10 14.85 -8.21
CA SER A 44 -0.27 15.65 -6.99
C SER A 44 -1.48 16.58 -7.04
N GLN A 45 -1.90 17.04 -8.22
CA GLN A 45 -3.11 17.86 -8.35
C GLN A 45 -4.36 17.00 -8.16
N GLU A 46 -4.40 15.81 -8.78
CA GLU A 46 -5.51 14.88 -8.60
C GLU A 46 -5.67 14.45 -7.14
N ALA A 47 -4.56 14.19 -6.44
CA ALA A 47 -4.57 13.90 -5.01
C ALA A 47 -5.17 15.04 -4.16
N LYS A 48 -4.80 16.29 -4.46
CA LYS A 48 -5.35 17.48 -3.79
C LYS A 48 -6.84 17.64 -4.04
N LEU A 49 -7.30 17.46 -5.28
CA LEU A 49 -8.72 17.55 -5.63
C LEU A 49 -9.53 16.44 -4.95
N ALA A 50 -9.03 15.22 -4.96
CA ALA A 50 -9.66 14.08 -4.28
C ALA A 50 -9.74 14.32 -2.76
N ALA A 51 -8.67 14.85 -2.15
CA ALA A 51 -8.66 15.22 -0.74
C ALA A 51 -9.66 16.35 -0.46
N ALA A 52 -9.64 17.44 -1.24
CA ALA A 52 -10.55 18.57 -1.07
C ALA A 52 -12.02 18.11 -1.17
N LYS A 53 -12.35 17.26 -2.14
CA LYS A 53 -13.70 16.69 -2.28
C LYS A 53 -14.09 15.87 -1.05
N ARG A 54 -13.19 15.02 -0.54
CA ARG A 54 -13.42 14.25 0.69
C ARG A 54 -13.64 15.17 1.90
N HIS A 55 -12.82 16.19 2.08
CA HIS A 55 -12.94 17.14 3.19
C HIS A 55 -14.23 17.96 3.11
N ALA A 56 -14.61 18.44 1.92
CA ALA A 56 -15.87 19.15 1.71
C ALA A 56 -17.10 18.32 2.13
N THR A 57 -17.09 17.01 1.85
CA THR A 57 -18.17 16.11 2.29
C THR A 57 -18.14 15.76 3.78
N LYS A 58 -16.95 15.81 4.42
CA LYS A 58 -16.80 15.56 5.87
C LYS A 58 -17.28 16.75 6.70
N SER A 59 -17.14 17.98 6.19
CA SER A 59 -17.65 19.20 6.84
C SER A 59 -19.18 19.21 7.00
N ALA A 60 -19.91 18.35 6.27
CA ALA A 60 -21.37 18.25 6.35
C ALA A 60 -21.89 17.29 7.44
N LYS A 61 -21.01 16.53 8.12
CA LYS A 61 -21.39 15.73 9.29
C LYS A 61 -20.37 15.94 10.42
N PRO A 62 -20.74 16.58 11.54
CA PRO A 62 -19.90 16.50 12.72
C PRO A 62 -19.81 15.03 13.12
N HIS A 63 -18.63 14.43 12.98
CA HIS A 63 -18.29 13.22 13.71
C HIS A 63 -18.05 13.66 15.17
N ALA A 64 -19.14 14.03 15.86
CA ALA A 64 -19.17 13.87 17.30
C ALA A 64 -19.00 12.36 17.52
N GLU A 65 -17.92 11.98 18.19
CA GLU A 65 -17.49 10.59 18.46
C GLU A 65 -16.72 9.92 17.31
N ALA A 66 -15.44 10.30 17.18
CA ALA A 66 -14.38 9.36 16.80
C ALA A 66 -13.31 9.49 17.89
N GLY A 67 -13.39 8.58 18.86
CA GLY A 67 -12.46 8.50 19.97
C GLY A 67 -11.01 8.35 19.52
N ALA A 68 -10.15 8.96 20.32
CA ALA A 68 -8.73 8.73 20.51
C ALA A 68 -8.12 7.54 19.75
N HIS A 69 -7.21 7.86 18.83
CA HIS A 69 -5.98 7.08 18.66
C HIS A 69 -4.78 8.03 18.63
N ALA A 70 -4.71 8.89 19.64
CA ALA A 70 -3.48 9.56 20.03
C ALA A 70 -2.85 8.71 21.14
N ASP A 71 -2.15 7.64 20.77
CA ASP A 71 -0.98 7.14 21.49
C ASP A 71 -0.27 6.06 20.66
N ARG A 72 0.86 6.46 20.06
CA ARG A 72 2.12 5.69 19.85
C ARG A 72 2.91 6.37 18.74
N ALA A 73 3.48 7.53 19.07
CA ALA A 73 4.55 8.15 18.29
C ALA A 73 5.72 8.40 19.25
N GLU A 74 6.34 7.31 19.71
CA GLU A 74 7.69 7.35 20.24
C GLU A 74 8.65 7.19 19.05
N THR A 75 9.21 8.33 18.65
CA THR A 75 10.52 8.54 18.03
C THR A 75 11.27 7.33 17.46
N ALA A 76 11.46 7.32 16.13
CA ALA A 76 12.74 7.00 15.55
C ALA A 76 12.90 7.83 14.26
N ASP A 77 13.66 8.89 14.40
CA ASP A 77 14.39 9.60 13.38
C ASP A 77 14.99 8.61 12.36
N ALA A 78 14.40 8.55 11.17
CA ALA A 78 15.01 7.92 10.01
C ALA A 78 14.85 8.91 8.86
N ALA A 79 15.93 9.66 8.63
CA ALA A 79 16.07 10.64 7.57
C ALA A 79 15.47 10.15 6.23
N PRO A 80 14.83 11.03 5.44
CA PRO A 80 14.43 10.67 4.09
C PRO A 80 15.70 10.50 3.25
N SER A 81 16.10 9.26 2.97
CA SER A 81 17.16 9.02 2.00
C SER A 81 16.65 9.46 0.62
N GLU A 82 17.31 10.50 0.12
CA GLU A 82 17.13 11.07 -1.20
C GLU A 82 17.11 9.96 -2.25
N THR A 83 15.95 9.79 -2.91
CA THR A 83 15.89 9.09 -4.19
C THR A 83 16.33 10.10 -5.25
N THR A 84 17.63 10.18 -5.50
CA THR A 84 18.17 10.94 -6.63
C THR A 84 17.94 10.13 -7.92
N PRO A 85 17.27 10.67 -8.95
CA PRO A 85 17.17 10.04 -10.26
C PRO A 85 18.09 10.76 -11.26
N ALA A 86 19.26 10.19 -11.55
CA ALA A 86 20.11 10.50 -12.71
C ALA A 86 21.31 9.55 -12.64
N GLY A 87 21.64 8.72 -13.63
CA GLY A 87 21.84 9.12 -15.02
C GLY A 87 23.30 9.53 -15.21
N ALA A 88 24.05 8.62 -15.86
CA ALA A 88 25.21 8.89 -16.71
C ALA A 88 26.65 8.69 -16.13
N GLU A 89 27.45 7.95 -16.93
CA GLU A 89 28.92 8.06 -17.15
C GLU A 89 29.85 7.51 -16.04
N SER A 90 30.97 6.82 -16.25
CA SER A 90 31.68 6.29 -17.42
C SER A 90 32.66 5.23 -16.91
N LYS A 91 32.87 4.17 -17.70
CA LYS A 91 33.81 3.08 -17.44
C LYS A 91 35.20 3.48 -17.94
N SER A 92 36.22 3.37 -17.08
CA SER A 92 37.63 3.26 -17.46
C SER A 92 38.15 1.88 -17.04
#